data_AF-A0A7Z9PYQ0-F1
#
_entry.id   AF-A0A7Z9PYQ0-F1
#
_cell.length_a   1.000
_cell.length_b   1.000
_cell.length_c   1.000
_cell.angle_alpha   90.00
_cell.angle_beta   90.00
_cell.angle_gamma   90.00
#
_symmetry.space_group_name_H-M   'P 1'
#
loop_
_entity.id
_entity.type
_entity.pdbx_description
1 polymer ?
#
loop_
_entity_poly.entity_id
_entity_poly.type
_entity_poly.pdbx_seq_one_letter_code
_entity_poly.pdbx_strand_id
1 'polypeptide(L)' 'ITRDVQESLSRLGDKETRFVNLFLRHTSCGLTIQENADPSARHDLELFFERLVPFHQEGFRHTHEGPDDMPSHIK' A
#
# COMPACT_ATOMS: atom_id res chain seq x y z
N ILE A 1 -6.39 4.67 5.04
CA ILE A 1 -6.75 6.00 4.52
C ILE A 1 -8.24 6.17 4.17
N THR A 2 -9.12 5.19 4.42
CA THR A 2 -10.54 5.26 4.02
C THR A 2 -11.24 6.51 4.55
N ARG A 3 -11.02 6.84 5.83
CA ARG A 3 -11.60 8.03 6.46
C ARG A 3 -11.11 9.33 5.81
N ASP A 4 -9.81 9.44 5.57
CA ASP A 4 -9.20 10.62 4.95
C ASP A 4 -9.73 10.85 3.53
N VAL A 5 -9.95 9.76 2.78
CA VAL A 5 -10.57 9.82 1.45
C VAL A 5 -12.03 10.28 1.56
N GLN A 6 -12.82 9.72 2.49
CA GLN A 6 -14.21 10.14 2.72
C GLN A 6 -14.33 11.61 3.12
N GLU A 7 -13.48 12.07 4.04
CA GLU A 7 -13.42 13.48 4.46
C GLU A 7 -12.97 14.41 3.34
N SER A 8 -12.10 13.95 2.44
CA SER A 8 -11.69 14.72 1.28
C SER A 8 -12.84 14.84 0.26
N LEU A 9 -13.60 13.76 0.07
CA LEU A 9 -14.74 13.72 -0.85
C LEU A 9 -15.91 14.55 -0.32
N SER A 10 -16.20 14.56 0.99
CA SER A 10 -17.30 15.34 1.56
C SER A 10 -17.15 16.85 1.35
N ARG A 11 -15.90 17.33 1.22
CA ARG A 11 -15.57 18.73 0.92
C ARG A 11 -15.91 19.13 -0.52
N LEU A 12 -16.14 18.17 -1.43
CA LEU A 12 -16.46 18.44 -2.83
C LEU A 12 -17.94 18.80 -3.07
N GLY A 13 -18.80 18.67 -2.04
CA GLY A 13 -20.24 18.93 -2.06
C GLY A 13 -21.07 17.81 -2.69
N ASP A 14 -22.38 18.01 -2.84
CA ASP A 14 -23.35 17.08 -3.45
C ASP A 14 -23.17 17.00 -4.99
N LYS A 15 -21.97 16.66 -5.44
CA LYS A 15 -21.71 16.29 -6.83
C LYS A 15 -21.82 14.78 -6.93
N GLU A 16 -22.49 14.28 -7.97
CA GLU A 16 -22.46 12.86 -8.32
C GLU A 16 -21.03 12.45 -8.66
N THR A 17 -20.29 12.01 -7.65
CA THR A 17 -18.95 11.46 -7.82
C THR A 17 -19.09 10.07 -8.42
N ARG A 18 -18.67 9.91 -9.67
CA ARG A 18 -18.75 8.62 -10.39
C ARG A 18 -17.44 7.83 -10.34
N PHE A 19 -16.34 8.51 -10.05
CA PHE A 19 -15.00 7.92 -10.08
C PHE A 19 -14.04 8.70 -9.19
N VAL A 20 -13.14 7.98 -8.52
CA VAL A 20 -12.05 8.54 -7.71
C VAL A 20 -10.77 7.82 -8.11
N ASN A 21 -9.76 8.59 -8.49
CA ASN A 21 -8.41 8.09 -8.71
C ASN A 21 -7.55 8.49 -7.50
N LEU A 22 -6.96 7.49 -6.83
CA LEU A 22 -5.94 7.70 -5.82
C LEU A 22 -4.59 7.34 -6.43
N PHE A 23 -3.74 8.34 -6.61
CA PHE A 23 -2.41 8.16 -7.18
C PHE A 23 -1.34 8.36 -6.11
N LEU A 24 -0.59 7.28 -5.85
CA LEU A 24 0.54 7.29 -4.95
C LEU A 24 1.81 7.69 -5.72
N ARG A 25 2.49 8.76 -5.27
CA ARG A 25 3.71 9.29 -5.90
C ARG A 25 4.99 8.72 -5.29
N HIS A 26 4.97 7.43 -4.97
CA HIS A 26 6.10 6.69 -4.42
C HIS A 26 6.28 5.40 -5.22
N THR A 27 7.51 4.93 -5.29
CA THR A 27 7.88 3.70 -6.02
C THR A 27 8.11 2.52 -5.08
N SER A 28 8.19 2.75 -3.77
CA SER A 28 8.49 1.76 -2.73
C SER A 28 7.33 1.53 -1.74
N CYS A 29 6.12 1.91 -2.13
CA CYS A 29 4.91 1.51 -1.43
C CYS A 29 3.72 1.41 -2.40
N GLY A 30 2.66 0.74 -1.96
CA GLY A 30 1.43 0.52 -2.72
C GLY A 30 0.18 1.02 -2.00
N LEU A 31 -0.90 1.18 -2.76
CA LEU A 31 -2.25 1.37 -2.24
C LEU A 31 -3.08 0.12 -2.56
N THR A 32 -3.71 -0.46 -1.55
CA THR A 32 -4.59 -1.62 -1.68
C THR A 32 -5.96 -1.32 -1.10
N ILE A 33 -6.98 -2.01 -1.60
CA ILE A 33 -8.32 -2.05 -1.02
C ILE A 33 -8.50 -3.45 -0.45
N GLN A 34 -8.77 -3.55 0.84
CA GLN A 34 -8.89 -4.80 1.57
C GLN A 34 -10.01 -4.74 2.61
N GLU A 35 -10.31 -5.90 3.19
CA GLU A 35 -11.18 -6.00 4.35
C GLU A 35 -10.64 -5.17 5.52
N ASN A 36 -11.54 -4.47 6.22
CA ASN A 36 -11.21 -3.67 7.41
C ASN A 36 -12.09 -4.04 8.63
N ALA A 37 -12.74 -5.21 8.59
CA ALA A 37 -13.57 -5.71 9.68
C ALA A 37 -12.77 -6.63 10.61
N ASP A 38 -12.07 -7.61 10.06
CA ASP A 38 -11.15 -8.48 10.82
C ASP A 38 -9.68 -7.98 10.74
N PRO A 39 -9.03 -7.66 11.87
CA PRO A 39 -7.59 -7.34 11.92
C PRO A 39 -6.69 -8.44 11.36
N SER A 40 -7.13 -9.71 11.37
CA SER A 40 -6.34 -10.85 10.85
C SER A 40 -6.06 -10.72 9.35
N ALA A 41 -7.00 -10.15 8.57
CA ALA A 41 -6.82 -9.96 7.13
C ALA A 41 -5.61 -9.06 6.81
N ARG A 42 -5.38 -8.03 7.63
CA ARG A 42 -4.18 -7.19 7.50
C ARG A 42 -2.92 -7.95 7.86
N HIS A 43 -2.94 -8.69 8.97
CA HIS A 43 -1.81 -9.48 9.42
C HIS A 43 -1.39 -10.53 8.39
N ASP A 44 -2.35 -11.26 7.83
CA ASP A 44 -2.09 -12.30 6.85
C ASP A 44 -1.55 -11.73 5.53
N LEU A 45 -2.02 -10.55 5.12
CA LEU A 45 -1.47 -9.84 3.95
C LEU A 45 -0.02 -9.41 4.18
N GLU A 46 0.28 -8.83 5.35
CA GLU A 46 1.64 -8.46 5.74
C GLU A 46 2.56 -9.70 5.76
N LEU A 47 2.11 -10.78 6.40
CA LEU A 47 2.83 -12.05 6.48
C LEU A 47 3.07 -12.67 5.10
N PHE A 48 2.09 -12.56 4.19
CA PHE A 48 2.23 -13.01 2.81
C PHE A 48 3.33 -12.23 2.08
N PHE A 49 3.34 -10.90 2.18
CA PHE A 49 4.38 -10.08 1.55
C PHE A 49 5.77 -10.31 2.12
N GLU A 50 5.88 -10.52 3.44
CA GLU A 50 7.14 -10.88 4.09
C GLU A 50 7.71 -12.20 3.56
N ARG A 51 6.84 -13.18 3.29
CA ARG A 51 7.24 -14.47 2.71
C ARG A 51 7.54 -14.37 1.21
N LEU A 52 6.76 -13.59 0.47
CA LEU A 52 6.90 -13.43 -0.98
C LEU A 52 8.21 -12.71 -1.33
N VAL A 53 8.55 -11.65 -0.60
CA VAL A 53 9.76 -10.85 -0.79
C VAL A 53 10.39 -10.48 0.56
N PRO A 54 11.27 -11.33 1.10
CA PRO A 54 11.93 -11.08 2.38
C PRO A 54 12.85 -9.86 2.36
N PHE A 55 12.95 -9.17 3.50
CA PHE A 55 13.76 -7.96 3.69
C PHE A 55 15.26 -8.11 3.45
N HIS A 56 15.81 -9.32 3.62
CA HIS A 56 17.25 -9.58 3.46
C HIS A 56 17.50 -10.67 2.41
N GLN A 57 16.66 -10.72 1.38
CA GLN A 57 16.84 -11.68 0.31
C GLN A 57 18.15 -11.40 -0.44
N GLU A 58 19.04 -12.38 -0.46
CA GLU A 58 20.28 -12.32 -1.21
C GLU A 58 20.02 -12.22 -2.73
N GLY A 59 20.96 -11.60 -3.44
CA GLY A 59 20.93 -11.52 -4.90
C GLY A 59 20.27 -10.26 -5.47
N PHE A 60 19.57 -9.46 -4.65
CA PHE A 60 19.16 -8.12 -5.07
C PHE A 60 20.36 -7.17 -5.15
N ARG A 61 20.41 -6.39 -6.24
CA ARG A 61 21.47 -5.38 -6.48
C ARG A 61 21.03 -3.96 -6.14
N HIS A 62 19.72 -3.72 -6.11
CA HIS A 62 19.11 -2.43 -5.82
C HIS A 62 18.93 -2.30 -4.31
N THR A 63 20.02 -1.92 -3.63
CA THR A 63 20.11 -1.82 -2.16
C THR A 63 20.75 -0.50 -1.73
N HIS A 64 20.51 0.56 -2.50
CA HIS A 64 21.13 1.87 -2.27
C HIS A 64 20.54 2.57 -1.05
N GLU A 65 19.25 2.35 -0.78
CA GLU A 65 18.53 2.95 0.35
C GLU A 65 18.51 2.06 1.61
N GLY A 66 18.99 0.82 1.49
CA GLY A 66 19.00 -0.15 2.57
C GLY A 66 18.81 -1.59 2.06
N PRO A 67 18.81 -2.58 2.97
CA PRO A 67 18.52 -3.96 2.60
C PRO A 67 17.09 -4.15 2.07
N ASP A 68 16.17 -3.26 2.44
CA ASP A 68 14.74 -3.30 2.11
C ASP A 68 14.34 -2.53 0.84
N ASP A 69 15.30 -1.90 0.18
CA ASP A 69 15.11 -1.06 -1.01
C ASP A 69 14.37 -1.83 -2.13
N MET A 70 15.01 -2.86 -2.71
CA MET A 70 14.34 -3.71 -3.72
C MET A 70 13.09 -4.42 -3.17
N PRO A 71 13.07 -5.02 -1.96
CA PRO A 71 11.86 -5.61 -1.40
C PRO A 71 10.66 -4.67 -1.38
N SER A 72 10.85 -3.41 -1.00
CA SER A 72 9.79 -2.40 -0.93
C SER A 72 9.30 -1.95 -2.31
N HIS A 73 10.15 -2.03 -3.34
CA HIS A 73 9.76 -1.79 -4.73
C HIS A 73 8.94 -2.94 -5.36
N ILE A 74 9.08 -4.17 -4.86
CA ILE A 74 8.34 -5.34 -5.39
C ILE A 74 6.97 -5.49 -4.70
N LYS A 75 6.89 -5.14 -3.41
CA LYS A 75 5.66 -5.19 -2.61
C LYS A 75 4.69 -4.07 -3.00
#